data_AF-A0A1S4CST5-F1
#
_entry.id   AF-A0A1S4CST5-F1
#
_cell.length_a   1.000
_cell.length_b   1.000
_cell.length_c   1.000
_cell.angle_alpha   90.00
_cell.angle_beta   90.00
_cell.angle_gamma   90.00
#
_symmetry.space_group_name_H-M   'P 1'
#
loop_
_entity.id
_entity.type
_entity.pdbx_description
1 polymer ?
#
loop_
_entity_poly.entity_id
_entity_poly.type
_entity_poly.pdbx_seq_one_letter_code
_entity_poly.pdbx_strand_id
1 'polypeptide(L)'
;MDWRCLMFQNNARPKAIFTMWLQNHGRLLTKDRLKKWGLHMDEICVLCQADKETREHLFAECSYANRLWNRLSQWDHVHSIVPNTWIQFFQLIIHHSKGKTASVMLLKMMYAEYIHVLWRERNTRIFEGASREREAL
;
A
#
# COMPACT_ATOMS: atom_id res chain seq x y z
N MET A 1 13.94 4.31 -8.77
CA MET A 1 12.68 4.67 -9.45
C MET A 1 12.25 6.04 -8.95
N ASP A 2 11.98 6.99 -9.84
CA ASP A 2 11.65 8.37 -9.46
C ASP A 2 10.16 8.53 -9.12
N TRP A 3 9.82 8.37 -7.84
CA TRP A 3 8.46 8.46 -7.30
C TRP A 3 8.05 9.87 -6.92
N ARG A 4 8.93 10.87 -7.07
CA ARG A 4 8.65 12.24 -6.62
C ARG A 4 7.41 12.83 -7.30
N CYS A 5 7.15 12.45 -8.55
CA CYS A 5 5.95 12.84 -9.29
C CYS A 5 4.63 12.48 -8.58
N LEU A 6 4.61 11.43 -7.75
CA LEU A 6 3.45 11.00 -6.96
C LEU A 6 3.20 11.89 -5.75
N MET A 7 4.21 12.62 -5.27
CA MET A 7 4.10 13.53 -4.12
C MET A 7 3.59 14.91 -4.53
N PHE A 8 4.05 15.42 -5.66
CA PHE A 8 3.74 16.78 -6.08
C PHE A 8 2.29 16.90 -6.57
N GLN A 9 1.58 17.89 -6.03
CA GLN A 9 0.17 18.19 -6.35
C GLN A 9 -0.74 16.97 -6.16
N ASN A 10 -0.46 16.17 -5.14
CA ASN A 10 -1.34 15.08 -4.73
C ASN A 10 -2.34 15.62 -3.70
N ASN A 11 -3.64 15.58 -4.04
CA ASN A 11 -4.71 16.10 -3.20
C ASN A 11 -5.30 15.04 -2.24
N ALA A 12 -4.62 13.91 -2.04
CA ALA A 12 -5.02 12.93 -1.04
C ALA A 12 -4.89 13.48 0.38
N ARG A 13 -5.48 12.77 1.36
CA ARG A 13 -5.36 13.18 2.75
C ARG A 13 -3.90 13.19 3.18
N PRO A 14 -3.44 14.15 4.01
CA PRO A 14 -2.04 14.22 4.45
C PRO A 14 -1.51 12.92 5.06
N LYS A 15 -2.33 12.20 5.84
CA LYS A 15 -1.97 10.89 6.40
C LYS A 15 -1.71 9.84 5.30
N ALA A 16 -2.45 9.87 4.21
CA ALA A 16 -2.28 8.94 3.10
C ALA A 16 -0.99 9.24 2.32
N ILE A 17 -0.74 10.51 2.02
CA ILE A 17 0.50 10.98 1.39
C ILE A 17 1.72 10.60 2.24
N PHE A 18 1.65 10.79 3.56
CA PHE A 18 2.73 10.42 4.47
C PHE A 18 2.98 8.90 4.51
N THR A 19 1.91 8.09 4.53
CA THR A 19 2.04 6.63 4.50
C THR A 19 2.67 6.16 3.19
N MET A 20 2.24 6.72 2.06
CA MET A 20 2.83 6.46 0.74
C MET A 20 4.31 6.90 0.68
N TRP A 21 4.66 8.03 1.26
CA TRP A 21 6.05 8.48 1.37
C TRP A 21 6.92 7.48 2.13
N LEU A 22 6.45 6.97 3.28
CA LEU A 22 7.14 5.92 4.02
C LEU A 22 7.28 4.64 3.20
N GLN A 23 6.24 4.25 2.47
CA GLN A 23 6.24 3.09 1.59
C GLN A 23 7.30 3.23 0.48
N ASN A 24 7.37 4.39 -0.18
CA ASN A 24 8.35 4.71 -1.22
C ASN A 24 9.79 4.68 -0.72
N HIS A 25 10.01 5.07 0.55
CA HIS A 25 11.30 4.95 1.22
C HIS A 25 11.56 3.56 1.83
N GLY A 26 10.62 2.63 1.74
CA GLY A 26 10.71 1.31 2.35
C GLY A 26 10.75 1.34 3.88
N ARG A 27 10.22 2.39 4.51
CA ARG A 27 10.30 2.66 5.96
C ARG A 27 9.10 2.16 6.77
N LEU A 28 8.14 1.50 6.14
CA LEU A 28 7.05 0.83 6.85
C LEU A 28 7.55 -0.43 7.57
N LEU A 29 6.96 -0.72 8.73
CA LEU A 29 7.34 -1.85 9.60
C LEU A 29 6.67 -3.16 9.17
N THR A 30 7.04 -3.63 7.97
CA THR A 30 6.65 -4.96 7.47
C THR A 30 7.32 -6.07 8.28
N LYS A 31 6.70 -7.26 8.32
CA LYS A 31 7.21 -8.41 9.09
C LYS A 31 8.64 -8.80 8.68
N ASP A 32 8.98 -8.75 7.38
CA ASP A 32 10.36 -9.00 6.92
C ASP A 32 11.38 -8.01 7.53
N ARG A 33 10.98 -6.76 7.74
CA ARG A 33 11.83 -5.72 8.34
C ARG A 33 11.97 -5.91 9.85
N LEU A 34 10.87 -6.25 10.52
CA LEU A 34 10.89 -6.58 11.95
C LEU A 34 11.77 -7.80 12.23
N LYS A 35 11.71 -8.82 11.38
CA LYS A 35 12.60 -9.99 11.47
C LYS A 35 14.08 -9.62 11.32
N LYS A 36 14.42 -8.71 10.40
CA LYS A 36 15.79 -8.18 10.26
C LYS A 36 16.27 -7.44 11.52
N TRP A 37 15.35 -6.99 12.38
CA TRP A 37 15.67 -6.38 13.68
C TRP A 37 15.74 -7.40 14.82
N GLY A 38 15.64 -8.70 14.53
CA GLY A 38 15.74 -9.78 15.52
C GLY A 38 14.42 -10.14 16.22
N LEU A 39 13.30 -9.54 15.79
CA LEU A 39 11.98 -9.91 16.32
C LEU A 39 11.55 -11.26 15.73
N HIS A 40 11.24 -12.20 16.61
CA HIS A 40 10.74 -13.52 16.23
C HIS A 40 9.21 -13.43 16.12
N MET A 41 8.71 -13.48 14.90
CA MET A 41 7.28 -13.41 14.62
C MET A 41 6.93 -14.23 13.38
N ASP A 42 5.68 -14.65 13.28
CA ASP A 42 5.15 -15.22 12.05
C ASP A 42 5.33 -14.23 10.89
N GLU A 43 5.91 -14.70 9.78
CA GLU A 43 6.20 -13.91 8.59
C GLU A 43 5.01 -13.83 7.62
N ILE A 44 3.95 -14.62 7.81
CA ILE A 44 2.82 -14.68 6.89
C ILE A 44 2.03 -13.37 6.88
N CYS A 45 1.65 -12.91 5.70
CA CYS A 45 0.86 -11.70 5.49
C CYS A 45 -0.53 -11.86 6.08
N VAL A 46 -0.88 -10.96 7.01
CA VAL A 46 -2.16 -11.03 7.72
C VAL A 46 -3.39 -10.74 6.84
N LEU A 47 -3.17 -10.14 5.67
CA LEU A 47 -4.24 -9.79 4.73
C LEU A 47 -4.69 -10.98 3.89
N CYS A 48 -3.75 -11.74 3.32
CA CYS A 48 -4.04 -12.89 2.46
C CYS A 48 -3.89 -14.24 3.15
N GLN A 49 -3.13 -14.33 4.25
CA GLN A 49 -2.85 -15.58 4.97
C GLN A 49 -2.20 -16.67 4.10
N ALA A 50 -1.46 -16.28 3.05
CA ALA A 50 -0.93 -17.21 2.05
C ALA A 50 0.59 -17.10 1.83
N ASP A 51 1.14 -15.89 1.79
CA ASP A 51 2.56 -15.65 1.50
C ASP A 51 3.22 -14.80 2.58
N LYS A 52 4.55 -14.70 2.54
CA LYS A 52 5.32 -13.85 3.47
C LYS A 52 5.06 -12.36 3.24
N GLU A 53 4.91 -11.60 4.32
CA GLU A 53 4.74 -10.15 4.28
C GLU A 53 6.08 -9.45 4.01
N THR A 54 6.25 -9.04 2.76
CA THR A 54 7.22 -8.02 2.33
C THR A 54 6.48 -6.76 1.89
N ARG A 55 7.22 -5.68 1.62
CA ARG A 55 6.65 -4.46 1.03
C ARG A 55 6.05 -4.73 -0.35
N GLU A 56 6.76 -5.49 -1.16
CA GLU A 56 6.37 -5.87 -2.52
C GLU A 56 5.09 -6.69 -2.49
N HIS A 57 5.04 -7.69 -1.61
CA HIS A 57 3.86 -8.50 -1.41
C HIS A 57 2.68 -7.64 -0.92
N LEU A 58 2.86 -6.89 0.16
CA LEU A 58 1.78 -6.16 0.81
C LEU A 58 1.05 -5.17 -0.12
N PHE A 59 1.78 -4.51 -1.03
CA PHE A 59 1.23 -3.43 -1.85
C PHE A 59 1.00 -3.77 -3.33
N ALA A 60 1.50 -4.91 -3.84
CA ALA A 60 1.32 -5.29 -5.24
C ALA A 60 0.96 -6.78 -5.45
N GLU A 61 1.58 -7.71 -4.73
CA GLU A 61 1.43 -9.14 -5.06
C GLU A 61 0.37 -9.84 -4.19
N CYS A 62 -0.02 -9.23 -3.07
CA CYS A 62 -1.03 -9.75 -2.16
C CYS A 62 -2.40 -9.85 -2.84
N SER A 63 -3.04 -11.01 -2.76
CA SER A 63 -4.37 -11.22 -3.36
C SER A 63 -5.44 -10.28 -2.80
N TYR A 64 -5.34 -9.89 -1.53
CA TYR A 64 -6.21 -8.87 -0.92
C TYR A 64 -5.97 -7.49 -1.53
N ALA A 65 -4.70 -7.11 -1.67
CA ALA A 65 -4.29 -5.83 -2.25
C ALA A 65 -4.75 -5.72 -3.71
N ASN A 66 -4.55 -6.77 -4.51
CA ASN A 66 -5.02 -6.86 -5.89
C ASN A 66 -6.55 -6.72 -6.00
N ARG A 67 -7.34 -7.38 -5.15
CA ARG A 67 -8.80 -7.20 -5.14
C ARG A 67 -9.21 -5.77 -4.79
N LEU A 68 -8.51 -5.11 -3.87
CA LEU A 68 -8.79 -3.72 -3.53
C LEU A 68 -8.46 -2.80 -4.70
N TRP A 69 -7.28 -2.95 -5.30
CA TRP A 69 -6.85 -2.15 -6.45
C TRP A 69 -7.80 -2.31 -7.64
N ASN A 70 -8.20 -3.54 -7.96
CA ASN A 70 -9.15 -3.81 -9.05
C ASN A 70 -10.52 -3.15 -8.86
N ARG A 71 -11.00 -3.02 -7.62
CA ARG A 71 -12.24 -2.29 -7.34
C ARG A 71 -12.06 -0.78 -7.52
N LEU A 72 -10.91 -0.23 -7.12
CA LEU A 72 -10.60 1.18 -7.27
C LEU A 72 -10.39 1.56 -8.75
N SER A 73 -9.75 0.69 -9.54
CA SER A 73 -9.47 0.96 -10.95
C SER A 73 -10.71 0.94 -11.84
N GLN A 74 -11.76 0.20 -11.45
CA GLN A 74 -13.05 0.20 -12.15
C GLN A 74 -13.75 1.56 -12.11
N TRP A 75 -13.49 2.38 -11.08
CA TRP A 75 -14.16 3.67 -10.90
C TRP A 75 -13.68 4.76 -11.86
N ASP A 76 -12.44 4.65 -12.35
CA ASP A 76 -11.85 5.70 -13.17
C ASP A 76 -11.97 5.38 -14.67
N HIS A 77 -12.43 4.19 -15.09
CA HIS A 77 -12.29 3.66 -16.47
C HIS A 77 -10.88 3.74 -17.08
N VAL A 78 -9.93 4.26 -16.31
CA VAL A 78 -8.75 4.90 -16.83
C VAL A 78 -7.66 3.85 -16.93
N HIS A 79 -7.55 2.87 -16.03
CA HIS A 79 -6.55 1.81 -16.20
C HIS A 79 -6.91 0.46 -15.55
N SER A 80 -7.19 -0.57 -16.36
CA SER A 80 -7.20 -1.98 -15.91
C SER A 80 -5.77 -2.46 -15.64
N ILE A 81 -5.18 -1.99 -14.54
CA ILE A 81 -3.81 -2.31 -14.13
C ILE A 81 -3.86 -3.55 -13.24
N VAL A 82 -3.49 -4.72 -13.77
CA VAL A 82 -3.17 -5.91 -12.96
C VAL A 82 -1.74 -6.38 -13.26
N PRO A 83 -0.73 -5.74 -12.68
CA PRO A 83 0.65 -6.16 -12.79
C PRO A 83 0.94 -7.22 -11.72
N ASN A 84 1.53 -8.33 -12.15
CA ASN A 84 1.82 -9.47 -11.26
C ASN A 84 3.05 -9.25 -10.37
N THR A 85 3.72 -8.09 -10.46
CA THR A 85 4.94 -7.78 -9.71
C THR A 85 4.95 -6.35 -9.21
N TRP A 86 5.64 -6.11 -8.09
CA TRP A 86 5.88 -4.76 -7.56
C TRP A 86 6.46 -3.81 -8.59
N ILE A 87 7.44 -4.26 -9.38
CA ILE A 87 8.17 -3.41 -10.34
C ILE A 87 7.22 -2.91 -11.44
N GLN A 88 6.47 -3.82 -12.04
CA GLN A 88 5.51 -3.48 -13.09
C GLN A 88 4.42 -2.55 -12.55
N PHE A 89 3.89 -2.84 -11.36
CA PHE A 89 2.91 -1.99 -10.69
C PHE A 89 3.41 -0.57 -10.55
N PHE A 90 4.58 -0.42 -9.94
CA PHE A 90 5.11 0.88 -9.60
C PHE A 90 5.54 1.69 -10.82
N GLN A 91 6.12 1.05 -11.84
CA GLN A 91 6.48 1.70 -13.09
C GLN A 91 5.25 2.24 -13.81
N LEU A 92 4.16 1.48 -13.83
CA LEU A 92 2.93 1.87 -14.49
C LEU A 92 2.25 3.04 -13.77
N ILE A 93 2.20 2.99 -12.44
CA ILE A 93 1.72 4.11 -11.61
C ILE A 93 2.53 5.39 -11.90
N ILE A 94 3.86 5.30 -11.93
CA ILE A 94 4.72 6.45 -12.24
C ILE A 94 4.47 6.95 -13.67
N HIS A 95 4.36 6.05 -14.64
CA HIS A 95 4.13 6.40 -16.05
C HIS A 95 2.84 7.20 -16.22
N HIS A 96 1.74 6.73 -15.62
CA HIS A 96 0.43 7.39 -15.69
C HIS A 96 0.25 8.56 -14.73
N SER A 97 1.23 8.83 -13.86
CA SER A 97 1.18 9.98 -12.93
C SER A 97 1.93 11.22 -13.45
N LYS A 98 2.38 11.19 -14.71
CA LYS A 98 3.04 12.33 -15.37
C LYS A 98 1.99 13.23 -16.03
N GLY A 99 1.98 14.51 -15.67
CA GLY A 99 1.07 15.51 -16.24
C GLY A 99 0.23 16.22 -15.18
N LYS A 100 -0.83 16.88 -15.64
CA LYS A 100 -1.70 17.75 -14.83
C LYS A 100 -3.20 17.56 -15.15
N THR A 101 -3.59 16.46 -15.78
CA THR A 101 -5.01 16.19 -16.08
C THR A 101 -5.74 15.77 -14.81
N ALA A 102 -7.08 15.89 -14.81
CA ALA A 102 -7.92 15.42 -13.71
C ALA A 102 -7.70 13.91 -13.43
N SER A 103 -7.59 13.08 -14.47
CA SER A 103 -7.28 11.64 -14.34
C SER A 103 -5.93 11.38 -13.68
N VAL A 104 -4.89 12.14 -14.02
CA VAL A 104 -3.58 12.04 -13.36
C VAL A 104 -3.67 12.41 -11.88
N MET A 105 -4.42 13.48 -11.55
CA MET A 105 -4.63 13.88 -10.15
C MET A 105 -5.40 12.82 -9.37
N LEU A 106 -6.46 12.27 -9.95
CA LEU A 106 -7.25 11.19 -9.36
C LEU A 106 -6.41 9.92 -9.13
N LEU A 107 -5.61 9.51 -10.10
CA LEU A 107 -4.70 8.36 -9.95
C LEU A 107 -3.73 8.54 -8.79
N LYS A 108 -3.09 9.72 -8.67
CA LYS A 108 -2.18 10.02 -7.55
C LYS A 108 -2.90 9.94 -6.21
N MET A 109 -4.13 10.44 -6.15
CA MET A 109 -4.95 10.39 -4.94
C MET A 109 -5.32 8.96 -4.58
N MET A 110 -5.87 8.21 -5.54
CA MET A 110 -6.24 6.81 -5.39
C MET A 110 -5.06 5.96 -4.95
N TYR A 111 -3.89 6.17 -5.53
CA TYR A 111 -2.67 5.45 -5.16
C TYR A 111 -2.27 5.73 -3.71
N ALA A 112 -2.23 6.99 -3.28
CA ALA A 112 -1.90 7.33 -1.90
C ALA A 112 -2.91 6.73 -0.90
N GLU A 113 -4.21 6.81 -1.22
CA GLU A 113 -5.28 6.26 -0.38
C GLU A 113 -5.25 4.73 -0.34
N TYR A 114 -4.97 4.08 -1.47
CA TYR A 114 -4.80 2.62 -1.55
C TYR A 114 -3.68 2.13 -0.61
N ILE A 115 -2.50 2.74 -0.67
CA ILE A 115 -1.38 2.40 0.20
C ILE A 115 -1.75 2.61 1.67
N HIS A 116 -2.42 3.72 1.98
CA HIS A 116 -2.84 4.03 3.34
C HIS A 116 -3.89 3.06 3.89
N VAL A 117 -4.91 2.72 3.10
CA VAL A 117 -5.97 1.77 3.49
C VAL A 117 -5.39 0.39 3.73
N LEU A 118 -4.49 -0.10 2.86
CA LEU A 118 -3.83 -1.38 3.08
C LEU A 118 -2.99 -1.39 4.35
N TRP A 119 -2.19 -0.35 4.57
CA TRP A 119 -1.37 -0.23 5.76
C TRP A 119 -2.23 -0.18 7.04
N ARG A 120 -3.33 0.58 7.01
CA ARG A 120 -4.27 0.68 8.12
C ARG A 120 -4.94 -0.66 8.39
N GLU A 121 -5.51 -1.30 7.38
CA GLU A 121 -6.18 -2.61 7.50
C GLU A 121 -5.22 -3.67 8.08
N ARG A 122 -3.99 -3.73 7.56
CA ARG A 122 -2.94 -4.63 8.06
C ARG A 122 -2.67 -4.39 9.54
N ASN A 123 -2.51 -3.14 9.95
CA ASN A 123 -2.25 -2.80 11.35
C ASN A 123 -3.45 -3.10 12.23
N THR A 124 -4.67 -2.80 11.76
CA THR A 124 -5.91 -3.15 12.46
C THR A 124 -5.96 -4.64 12.76
N ARG A 125 -5.72 -5.53 11.77
CA ARG A 125 -5.72 -6.98 12.01
C ARG A 125 -4.64 -7.47 12.98
N ILE A 126 -3.49 -6.80 13.03
CA ILE A 126 -2.41 -7.14 13.97
C ILE A 126 -2.73 -6.69 15.40
N PHE A 127 -3.40 -5.54 15.56
CA PHE A 127 -3.61 -4.91 16.86
C PHE A 127 -5.06 -5.00 17.39
N GLU A 128 -6.01 -5.55 16.61
CA GLU A 128 -7.41 -5.72 17.02
C GLU A 128 -7.57 -6.65 18.23
N GLY A 129 -6.70 -7.65 18.40
CA GLY A 129 -6.63 -8.45 19.62
C GLY A 129 -5.97 -7.73 20.81
N ALA A 130 -4.93 -6.94 20.55
CA ALA A 130 -4.10 -6.30 21.58
C ALA A 130 -4.69 -5.00 22.18
N SER A 131 -5.74 -4.46 21.57
CA SER A 131 -6.51 -3.32 22.11
C SER A 131 -7.58 -3.79 23.09
N ARG A 132 -8.26 -4.90 22.79
CA ARG A 132 -9.32 -5.47 23.64
C ARG A 132 -8.79 -6.05 24.97
N GLU A 133 -7.61 -6.66 24.97
CA GLU A 133 -6.99 -7.19 26.21
C GLU A 133 -6.52 -6.09 27.18
N ARG A 134 -6.15 -4.90 26.67
CA ARG A 134 -5.67 -3.79 27.52
C ARG A 134 -6.79 -3.02 28.22
N GLU A 135 -8.01 -3.10 27.72
CA GLU A 135 -9.20 -2.54 28.37
C GLU A 135 -9.88 -3.53 29.34
N ALA A 136 -9.46 -4.80 29.30
CA ALA A 136 -9.95 -5.87 30.18
C ALA A 136 -9.07 -6.09 31.43
N LEU A 137 -8.09 -5.20 31.66
CA LEU A 137 -7.22 -5.13 32.84
C LEU A 137 -7.46 -3.81 33.58
#